data_AF-A0AAW0KJM4-F1
#
_entry.id   AF-A0AAW0KJM4-F1
#
_cell.length_a   1.000
_cell.length_b   1.000
_cell.length_c   1.000
_cell.angle_alpha   90.00
_cell.angle_beta   90.00
_cell.angle_gamma   90.00
#
_symmetry.space_group_name_H-M   'P 1'
#
loop_
_entity.id
_entity.type
_entity.pdbx_description
1 polymer ?
#
loop_
_entity_poly.entity_id
_entity_poly.type
_entity_poly.pdbx_seq_one_letter_code
_entity_poly.pdbx_strand_id
1 'polypeptide(L)' 'MITWPLFVEQFFNEKLIVQVLEVGVTVGFEVVIHLGEEEKFGIGMMVQRENVEEAIDMVMGEGEEKEKRKE' A
#
# COMPACT_ATOMS: atom_id res chain seq x y z
N MET A 1 -0.52 8.69 -2.99
CA MET A 1 0.23 7.52 -3.50
C MET A 1 -0.44 6.25 -3.01
N ILE A 2 -0.51 5.17 -3.82
CA ILE A 2 -0.94 3.85 -3.32
C ILE A 2 0.31 3.01 -3.03
N THR A 3 0.43 2.45 -1.84
CA THR A 3 1.57 1.62 -1.43
C THR A 3 1.23 0.14 -1.52
N TRP A 4 2.11 -0.61 -2.19
CA TRP A 4 2.10 -2.07 -2.24
C TRP A 4 3.53 -2.56 -1.99
N PRO A 5 3.92 -2.74 -0.72
CA PRO A 5 5.26 -3.19 -0.39
C PRO A 5 5.40 -4.67 -0.75
N LEU A 6 6.50 -5.04 -1.40
CA LEU A 6 6.85 -6.41 -1.73
C LEU A 6 7.96 -6.93 -0.82
N PHE A 7 8.98 -6.11 -0.52
CA PHE A 7 10.09 -6.54 0.33
C PHE A 7 10.85 -5.38 1.00
N VAL A 8 11.62 -5.74 2.04
CA VAL A 8 12.67 -4.93 2.69
C VAL A 8 12.19 -3.51 3.08
N GLU A 9 12.76 -2.46 2.49
CA GLU A 9 12.61 -1.08 2.94
C GLU A 9 11.25 -0.48 2.60
N GLN A 10 10.52 -1.09 1.67
CA GLN A 10 9.22 -0.62 1.22
C GLN A 10 8.19 -0.62 2.36
N PHE A 11 8.32 -1.53 3.34
CA PHE A 11 7.47 -1.53 4.53
C PHE A 11 7.71 -0.31 5.41
N PHE A 12 8.96 0.14 5.57
CA PHE A 12 9.26 1.36 6.31
C PHE A 12 8.79 2.60 5.55
N ASN A 13 8.98 2.61 4.23
CA ASN A 13 8.49 3.69 3.38
C ASN A 13 6.95 3.79 3.43
N GLU A 14 6.24 2.66 3.43
CA GLU A 14 4.79 2.66 3.63
C GLU A 14 4.40 3.31 4.96
N LYS A 15 5.05 2.93 6.08
CA LYS A 15 4.74 3.53 7.39
C LYS A 15 4.99 5.04 7.39
N LEU A 16 6.08 5.49 6.77
CA LEU A 16 6.35 6.92 6.61
C LEU A 16 5.25 7.61 5.78
N ILE A 17 4.90 7.06 4.62
CA ILE A 17 3.97 7.68 3.67
C ILE A 17 2.53 7.69 4.19
N VAL A 18 2.08 6.58 4.79
CA VAL A 18 0.68 6.38 5.19
C VAL A 18 0.44 6.88 6.62
N GLN A 19 1.34 6.60 7.57
CA GLN A 19 1.07 6.87 8.99
C GLN A 19 1.72 8.16 9.52
N VAL A 20 2.82 8.62 8.91
CA VAL A 20 3.55 9.81 9.40
C VAL A 20 3.23 11.02 8.55
N LEU A 21 3.35 10.88 7.23
CA LEU A 21 3.09 11.97 6.28
C LEU A 21 1.60 12.04 5.89
N GLU A 22 0.85 10.94 6.06
CA GLU A 22 -0.58 10.84 5.71
C GLU A 22 -0.90 11.16 4.24
N VAL A 23 0.10 11.06 3.35
CA VAL A 23 0.00 11.38 1.90
C VAL A 23 -0.30 10.18 1.00
N GLY A 24 -0.44 8.98 1.59
CA GLY A 24 -0.70 7.75 0.84
C GLY A 24 -1.70 6.82 1.47
N VAL A 25 -2.09 5.82 0.68
CA VAL A 25 -3.07 4.78 1.02
C VAL A 25 -2.39 3.42 0.80
N THR A 26 -2.54 2.50 1.74
CA THR A 26 -2.02 1.13 1.60
C THR A 26 -3.08 0.22 1.00
N VAL A 27 -2.66 -0.78 0.22
CA VAL A 27 -3.52 -1.88 -0.24
C VAL A 27 -3.76 -2.95 0.85
N GLY A 28 -3.20 -2.77 2.06
CA GLY A 28 -3.40 -3.66 3.19
C GLY A 28 -2.47 -4.89 3.18
N PHE A 29 -1.31 -4.79 2.54
CA PHE A 29 -0.34 -5.90 2.48
C PHE A 29 0.60 -5.87 3.69
N GLU A 30 0.38 -6.76 4.66
CA GLU A 30 1.08 -6.70 5.96
C GLU A 30 2.24 -7.67 6.14
N VAL A 31 2.58 -8.49 5.13
CA VAL A 31 3.58 -9.56 5.31
C VAL A 31 4.88 -9.27 4.55
N VAL A 32 6.00 -9.27 5.28
CA VAL A 32 7.33 -9.07 4.72
C VAL A 32 7.79 -10.33 3.99
N ILE A 33 8.08 -10.22 2.71
CA ILE A 33 8.73 -11.29 1.92
C ILE A 33 10.24 -11.09 1.99
N HIS A 34 10.96 -12.13 2.42
CA HIS A 34 12.42 -12.14 2.37
C HIS A 34 12.89 -12.42 0.93
N LEU A 35 13.96 -11.71 0.53
CA LEU A 35 14.56 -11.85 -0.79
C LEU A 35 14.93 -13.33 -1.05
N GLY A 36 14.40 -13.90 -2.13
CA GLY A 36 14.59 -15.32 -2.48
C GLY A 36 13.49 -16.28 -2.00
N GLU A 37 12.49 -15.80 -1.24
CA GLU A 37 11.30 -16.58 -0.86
C GLU A 37 10.04 -16.19 -1.64
N GLU A 38 10.20 -15.40 -2.71
CA GLU A 38 9.14 -14.83 -3.53
C GLU A 38 8.16 -15.88 -4.06
N GLU A 39 8.66 -17.02 -4.56
CA GLU A 39 7.81 -18.10 -5.09
C GLU A 39 7.03 -18.86 -4.01
N LYS A 40 7.56 -18.92 -2.78
CA LYS A 40 6.87 -19.59 -1.65
C LYS A 40 5.71 -18.75 -1.13
N PHE A 41 5.88 -17.43 -1.09
CA PHE A 41 4.88 -16.51 -0.54
C PHE A 41 3.95 -15.94 -1.62
N GLY A 42 4.38 -15.87 -2.88
CA GLY A 42 3.63 -15.29 -3.99
C GLY A 42 2.33 -16.01 -4.36
N ILE A 43 2.16 -17.27 -3.95
CA ILE A 43 0.92 -18.04 -4.17
C ILE A 43 -0.07 -17.88 -3.00
N GLY A 44 0.43 -17.62 -1.78
CA GLY A 44 -0.39 -17.55 -0.56
C GLY A 44 -0.82 -16.14 -0.13
N MET A 45 -0.21 -15.10 -0.71
CA MET A 45 -0.41 -13.70 -0.29
C MET A 45 -0.88 -12.85 -1.46
N MET A 46 -2.13 -13.08 -1.88
CA MET A 46 -2.80 -12.26 -2.88
C MET A 46 -3.54 -11.11 -2.19
N VAL A 47 -3.29 -9.88 -2.62
CA VAL A 47 -4.16 -8.75 -2.31
C VAL A 47 -5.50 -9.00 -3.01
N GLN A 48 -6.61 -8.90 -2.28
CA GLN A 48 -7.92 -9.06 -2.89
C GLN A 48 -8.21 -7.88 -3.82
N ARG A 49 -8.96 -8.13 -4.89
CA ARG A 49 -9.32 -7.08 -5.86
C ARG A 49 -10.03 -5.93 -5.16
N GLU A 50 -10.86 -6.24 -4.18
CA GLU A 50 -11.65 -5.31 -3.39
C GLU A 50 -10.75 -4.30 -2.67
N ASN A 51 -9.62 -4.74 -2.11
CA ASN A 51 -8.65 -3.85 -1.48
C ASN A 51 -8.01 -2.89 -2.48
N VAL A 52 -7.77 -3.35 -3.72
CA VAL A 52 -7.21 -2.50 -4.78
C VAL A 52 -8.25 -1.48 -5.24
N GLU A 53 -9.51 -1.89 -5.42
CA GLU A 53 -10.61 -1.02 -5.82
C GLU A 53 -10.84 0.08 -4.76
N GLU A 54 -10.87 -0.29 -3.48
CA GLU A 54 -10.98 0.66 -2.36
C GLU A 54 -9.79 1.64 -2.31
N ALA A 55 -8.56 1.14 -2.49
CA ALA A 55 -7.37 1.99 -2.53
C ALA A 55 -7.40 3.00 -3.69
N ILE A 56 -7.91 2.59 -4.85
CA ILE A 56 -8.10 3.47 -6.00
C ILE A 56 -9.17 4.51 -5.69
N ASP A 57 -10.32 4.11 -5.17
CA ASP A 57 -11.42 5.02 -4.84
C ASP A 57 -11.01 6.06 -3.79
N MET A 58 -10.22 5.66 -2.78
CA MET A 58 -9.69 6.59 -1.77
C MET A 58 -8.74 7.66 -2.35
N VAL A 59 -8.00 7.36 -3.42
CA VAL A 59 -7.06 8.30 -4.04
C VAL A 59 -7.70 9.10 -5.17
N MET A 60 -8.59 8.48 -5.94
CA MET A 60 -9.22 9.07 -7.12
C MET A 60 -10.54 9.78 -6.81
N GLY A 61 -11.20 9.43 -5.70
CA GLY A 61 -12.44 10.03 -5.22
C GLY A 61 -12.36 11.55 -5.04
N GLU A 62 -13.53 12.16 -4.86
CA GLU A 62 -13.67 13.60 -4.61
C GLU A 62 -13.78 13.86 -3.11
N GLY A 63 -12.88 14.67 -2.55
CA GLY A 63 -12.88 15.01 -1.12
C GLY A 63 -11.65 15.79 -0.66
N GLU A 64 -11.75 16.51 0.46
CA GLU A 64 -10.66 17.33 1.03
C GLU A 64 -9.42 16.52 1.39
N GLU A 65 -9.62 15.26 1.79
CA GLU A 65 -8.57 14.29 2.07
C GLU A 65 -7.65 14.03 0.85
N LYS A 66 -8.16 14.18 -0.38
CA LYS A 66 -7.35 14.08 -1.59
C LYS A 66 -6.41 15.26 -1.75
N GLU A 67 -6.91 16.47 -1.53
CA GLU A 67 -6.14 17.70 -1.75
C GLU A 67 -4.97 17.78 -0.75
N LYS A 68 -5.19 17.36 0.50
CA LYS A 68 -4.12 17.22 1.50
C LYS A 68 -3.04 16.19 1.12
N ARG A 69 -3.36 15.19 0.30
CA ARG A 69 -2.40 14.19 -0.21
C ARG A 69 -1.65 14.64 -1.47
N LYS A 70 -2.06 15.74 -2.09
CA LYS A 70 -1.45 16.29 -3.32
C LYS A 70 -0.47 17.43 -3.07
N GLU A 71 -0.63 18.17 -1.97
CA GLU A 71 0.31 19.21 -1.50
C GLU A 71 1.56 18.61 -0.84
#